data_AF-A0A2K0U026-F1
#
_entry.id   AF-A0A2K0U026-F1
#
_cell.length_a   1.000
_cell.length_b   1.000
_cell.length_c   1.000
_cell.angle_alpha   90.00
_cell.angle_beta   90.00
_cell.angle_gamma   90.00
#
_symmetry.space_group_name_H-M   'P 1'
#
loop_
_entity.id
_entity.type
_entity.pdbx_description
1 polymer ?
#
loop_
_entity_poly.entity_id
_entity_poly.type
_entity_poly.pdbx_seq_one_letter_code
_entity_poly.pdbx_strand_id
1 'polypeptide(L)'
;MDSFPLWHTSVTAPAESSINRLASRLLLFAVSTMDRIRDIIFTPPPVDKKQKTRRSTLMSRCLCSTISAFWAHAHLLAQTDKAWIYVANMPPFRVTKMSRNTKRIFREYKIHSNVDATFKAMSKHLTMHGFDVDLPFVPECSGFYPNISSSPCSETFKHLNGFPADASGYFMEYIRPLNEHHTKYLIKRYLTHSAQGQALSTCQSKHFLAKVYLGDTKPLSDPWNTDMHDRPAYLDHLLAERVEVSYLAASMGATLAILHWSCGVDARGVEFVLGRDTRGHVQFWLIDFADCATFPKTPEAVVTQLVDAVMENEPFWPRFINIQALRKLWACFRDAYLEMSDFIMTDAMIDYDNDSLRALPYLFMMELEKIRGSGQLLA
;
A
#
# COMPACT_ATOMS: atom_id res chain seq x y z
N MET A 1 -61.74 -4.04 -22.61
CA MET A 1 -60.69 -3.56 -23.53
C MET A 1 -59.95 -2.50 -22.77
N ASP A 2 -58.97 -2.96 -22.01
CA ASP A 2 -58.38 -2.22 -20.90
C ASP A 2 -57.28 -1.28 -21.36
N SER A 3 -57.26 -0.11 -20.73
CA SER A 3 -56.29 0.96 -20.95
C SER A 3 -55.20 0.85 -19.89
N PHE A 4 -53.94 0.65 -20.32
CA PHE A 4 -52.76 0.81 -19.46
C PHE A 4 -51.77 1.77 -20.14
N PRO A 5 -51.26 2.80 -19.43
CA PRO A 5 -50.23 3.69 -19.97
C PRO A 5 -48.82 3.13 -19.78
N LEU A 6 -47.98 3.32 -20.80
CA LEU A 6 -46.55 3.04 -20.84
C LEU A 6 -45.79 3.98 -19.88
N TRP A 7 -45.11 3.39 -18.89
CA TRP A 7 -44.08 4.06 -18.12
C TRP A 7 -42.72 3.93 -18.83
N HIS A 8 -42.14 5.06 -19.26
CA HIS A 8 -40.73 5.13 -19.61
C HIS A 8 -39.91 5.19 -18.32
N THR A 9 -39.22 4.10 -17.98
CA THR A 9 -38.15 4.09 -16.98
C THR A 9 -36.82 4.41 -17.68
N SER A 10 -36.33 5.64 -17.49
CA SER A 10 -34.94 5.97 -17.77
C SER A 10 -34.05 5.27 -16.74
N VAL A 11 -33.43 4.16 -17.14
CA VAL A 11 -32.38 3.52 -16.34
C VAL A 11 -31.13 4.40 -16.46
N THR A 12 -30.91 5.26 -15.47
CA THR A 12 -29.60 5.88 -15.23
C THR A 12 -28.63 4.79 -14.81
N ALA A 13 -27.63 4.52 -15.64
CA ALA A 13 -26.50 3.66 -15.29
C ALA A 13 -25.80 4.20 -14.03
N PRO A 14 -25.36 3.32 -13.11
CA PRO A 14 -24.61 3.77 -11.94
C PRO A 14 -23.27 4.37 -12.38
N ALA A 15 -22.86 5.46 -11.73
CA ALA A 15 -21.58 6.10 -11.97
C ALA A 15 -20.43 5.10 -11.70
N GLU A 16 -19.62 4.82 -12.71
CA GLU A 16 -18.37 4.06 -12.55
C GLU A 16 -17.40 4.82 -11.64
N SER A 17 -16.87 4.15 -10.62
CA SER A 17 -15.84 4.70 -9.73
C SER A 17 -14.59 5.13 -10.52
N SER A 18 -13.93 6.18 -10.06
CA SER A 18 -12.78 6.81 -10.73
C SER A 18 -11.59 5.86 -10.90
N ILE A 19 -11.49 4.80 -10.08
CA ILE A 19 -10.51 3.72 -10.21
C ILE A 19 -10.78 2.82 -11.43
N ASN A 20 -12.04 2.63 -11.86
CA ASN A 20 -12.33 1.89 -13.11
C ASN A 20 -11.90 2.70 -14.37
N ARG A 21 -11.86 4.04 -14.29
CA ARG A 21 -11.30 4.89 -15.38
C ARG A 21 -9.79 4.72 -15.54
N LEU A 22 -9.08 4.35 -14.47
CA LEU A 22 -7.65 4.00 -14.48
C LEU A 22 -7.40 2.72 -15.32
N ALA A 23 -8.27 1.71 -15.21
CA ALA A 23 -8.22 0.50 -16.01
C ALA A 23 -8.60 0.76 -17.49
N SER A 24 -9.65 1.54 -17.74
CA SER A 24 -10.11 1.88 -19.08
C SER A 24 -9.11 2.73 -19.88
N ARG A 25 -8.33 3.59 -19.21
CA ARG A 25 -7.28 4.42 -19.86
C ARG A 25 -5.99 3.65 -20.14
N LEU A 26 -5.64 2.66 -19.32
CA LEU A 26 -4.51 1.76 -19.59
C LEU A 26 -4.77 0.82 -20.79
N LEU A 27 -6.05 0.55 -21.12
CA LEU A 27 -6.46 -0.27 -22.27
C LEU A 27 -6.51 0.47 -23.62
N LEU A 28 -6.59 1.81 -23.62
CA LEU A 28 -6.93 2.59 -24.82
C LEU A 28 -5.80 3.40 -25.47
N PHE A 29 -4.57 3.40 -24.94
CA PHE A 29 -3.47 4.21 -25.48
C PHE A 29 -2.20 3.42 -25.81
N ALA A 30 -2.38 2.26 -26.45
CA ALA A 30 -1.32 1.53 -27.13
C ALA A 30 -1.20 1.90 -28.63
N VAL A 31 -1.49 3.14 -29.05
CA VAL A 31 -1.16 3.66 -30.39
C VAL A 31 -1.00 5.19 -30.35
N SER A 32 0.10 5.71 -30.93
CA SER A 32 0.41 7.15 -31.18
C SER A 32 0.72 8.03 -29.95
N THR A 33 1.81 8.80 -29.85
CA THR A 33 2.74 9.38 -30.84
C THR A 33 4.05 9.74 -30.13
N MET A 34 5.14 9.76 -30.91
CA MET A 34 6.49 10.20 -30.55
C MET A 34 6.61 11.71 -30.28
N ASP A 35 7.71 12.03 -29.57
CA ASP A 35 8.63 13.16 -29.75
C ASP A 35 8.61 14.40 -28.82
N ARG A 36 9.85 14.72 -28.42
CA ARG A 36 10.42 15.91 -27.73
C ARG A 36 10.19 15.93 -26.21
N ILE A 37 11.23 15.89 -25.37
CA ILE A 37 12.32 16.88 -25.28
C ILE A 37 13.59 16.18 -24.75
N ARG A 38 14.72 16.43 -25.42
CA ARG A 38 16.08 16.20 -24.92
C ARG A 38 16.71 17.54 -24.54
N ASP A 39 17.72 17.42 -23.69
CA ASP A 39 18.78 18.37 -23.35
C ASP A 39 18.56 19.27 -22.12
N ILE A 40 19.33 18.99 -21.06
CA ILE A 40 20.35 19.90 -20.48
C ILE A 40 21.35 19.07 -19.64
N ILE A 41 22.52 18.87 -20.26
CA ILE A 41 23.94 18.93 -19.82
C ILE A 41 24.36 18.51 -18.39
N PHE A 42 25.38 17.65 -18.40
CA PHE A 42 26.22 17.08 -17.35
C PHE A 42 27.12 18.09 -16.59
N THR A 43 27.28 17.87 -15.28
CA THR A 43 28.59 17.88 -14.57
C THR A 43 28.51 16.96 -13.33
N PRO A 44 29.58 16.22 -12.96
CA PRO A 44 29.55 15.26 -11.85
C PRO A 44 29.96 15.91 -10.51
N PRO A 45 29.32 15.59 -9.37
CA PRO A 45 29.83 15.96 -8.05
C PRO A 45 30.69 14.85 -7.42
N PRO A 46 31.49 15.17 -6.38
CA PRO A 46 32.60 14.36 -5.90
C PRO A 46 32.19 13.25 -4.93
N VAL A 47 33.15 12.35 -4.73
CA VAL A 47 33.11 11.12 -3.94
C VAL A 47 33.06 11.37 -2.42
N ASP A 48 32.32 10.48 -1.75
CA ASP A 48 32.29 10.12 -0.33
C ASP A 48 31.64 11.04 0.71
N LYS A 49 30.56 10.52 1.33
CA LYS A 49 30.39 10.43 2.79
C LYS A 49 29.41 9.31 3.15
N LYS A 50 29.80 8.52 4.15
CA LYS A 50 29.19 7.27 4.66
C LYS A 50 27.66 7.33 4.77
N GLN A 51 27.01 6.43 4.05
CA GLN A 51 25.57 6.17 4.10
C GLN A 51 25.23 5.49 5.44
N LYS A 52 24.46 6.17 6.30
CA LYS A 52 23.84 5.54 7.47
C LYS A 52 22.82 4.52 6.96
N THR A 53 23.02 3.26 7.32
CA THR A 53 22.13 2.14 7.03
C THR A 53 20.75 2.39 7.62
N ARG A 54 19.78 2.76 6.76
CA ARG A 54 18.35 2.73 7.10
C ARG A 54 17.95 1.28 7.34
N ARG A 55 17.47 0.98 8.56
CA ARG A 55 16.79 -0.29 8.85
C ARG A 55 15.39 -0.22 8.26
N SER A 56 15.23 -0.56 6.98
CA SER A 56 13.91 -0.91 6.48
C SER A 56 13.56 -2.30 6.99
N THR A 57 12.36 -2.45 7.55
CA THR A 57 11.81 -3.77 7.86
C THR A 57 11.45 -4.43 6.54
N LEU A 58 12.44 -5.05 5.88
CA LEU A 58 12.18 -5.90 4.74
C LEU A 58 11.29 -7.05 5.24
N MET A 59 9.98 -6.96 5.01
CA MET A 59 9.12 -8.13 4.89
C MET A 59 9.77 -8.99 3.82
N SER A 60 10.45 -10.04 4.25
CA SER A 60 10.90 -11.06 3.32
C SER A 60 9.66 -11.79 2.83
N ARG A 61 9.03 -11.27 1.77
CA ARG A 61 8.15 -12.08 0.93
C ARG A 61 9.06 -13.06 0.22
N CYS A 62 9.41 -14.12 0.94
CA CYS A 62 10.11 -15.22 0.34
C CYS A 62 9.17 -15.86 -0.68
N LEU A 63 9.47 -15.71 -1.97
CA LEU A 63 8.81 -16.46 -3.03
C LEU A 63 9.92 -16.99 -3.92
N CYS A 64 10.59 -18.00 -3.41
CA CYS A 64 11.68 -18.61 -4.13
C CYS A 64 11.19 -19.29 -5.42
N SER A 65 12.06 -19.30 -6.42
CA SER A 65 11.81 -19.90 -7.74
C SER A 65 11.44 -21.38 -7.70
N THR A 66 11.73 -22.05 -6.59
CA THR A 66 11.33 -23.43 -6.31
C THR A 66 10.72 -23.55 -4.93
N ILE A 67 9.83 -24.54 -4.78
CA ILE A 67 9.27 -24.97 -3.50
C ILE A 67 10.42 -25.22 -2.49
N SER A 68 11.51 -25.88 -2.91
CA SER A 68 12.66 -26.16 -2.05
C SER A 68 13.37 -24.91 -1.51
N ALA A 69 13.57 -23.89 -2.34
CA ALA A 69 14.20 -22.66 -1.91
C ALA A 69 13.26 -21.84 -1.00
N PHE A 70 11.94 -21.90 -1.22
CA PHE A 70 10.96 -21.24 -0.35
C PHE A 70 11.08 -21.81 1.06
N TRP A 71 11.18 -23.13 1.17
CA TRP A 71 11.34 -23.78 2.46
C TRP A 71 12.68 -23.52 3.11
N ALA A 72 13.79 -23.50 2.36
CA ALA A 72 15.10 -23.13 2.92
C ALA A 72 15.07 -21.73 3.56
N HIS A 73 14.37 -20.79 2.93
CA HIS A 73 14.20 -19.44 3.45
C HIS A 73 13.12 -19.38 4.55
N ALA A 74 12.02 -20.12 4.45
CA ALA A 74 11.03 -20.23 5.54
C ALA A 74 11.68 -20.81 6.81
N HIS A 75 12.57 -21.79 6.66
CA HIS A 75 13.39 -22.32 7.75
C HIS A 75 14.32 -21.26 8.35
N LEU A 76 14.98 -20.45 7.52
CA LEU A 76 15.81 -19.35 7.97
C LEU A 76 14.97 -18.29 8.73
N LEU A 77 13.81 -17.91 8.20
CA LEU A 77 12.92 -16.94 8.85
C LEU A 77 12.31 -17.49 10.13
N ALA A 78 12.05 -18.80 10.21
CA ALA A 78 11.60 -19.48 11.42
C ALA A 78 12.66 -19.48 12.53
N GLN A 79 13.93 -19.16 12.24
CA GLN A 79 14.97 -18.90 13.24
C GLN A 79 14.95 -17.45 13.76
N THR A 80 14.03 -16.62 13.27
CA THR A 80 13.89 -15.20 13.61
C THR A 80 12.48 -14.88 14.10
N ASP A 81 12.30 -13.70 14.68
CA ASP A 81 10.98 -13.15 15.03
C ASP A 81 10.21 -12.55 13.84
N LYS A 82 10.69 -12.74 12.60
CA LYS A 82 10.02 -12.22 11.41
C LYS A 82 8.88 -13.14 10.98
N ALA A 83 7.84 -12.54 10.44
CA ALA A 83 6.78 -13.28 9.76
C ALA A 83 7.21 -13.64 8.33
N TRP A 84 6.64 -14.71 7.79
CA TRP A 84 6.77 -15.10 6.40
C TRP A 84 5.41 -15.39 5.80
N ILE A 85 5.34 -15.34 4.47
CA ILE A 85 4.10 -15.50 3.72
C ILE A 85 4.18 -16.77 2.87
N TYR A 86 3.15 -17.60 2.95
CA TYR A 86 2.91 -18.69 2.00
C TYR A 86 1.69 -18.36 1.15
N VAL A 87 1.80 -18.52 -0.17
CA VAL A 87 0.67 -18.40 -1.09
C VAL A 87 0.29 -19.80 -1.54
N ALA A 88 -0.98 -20.17 -1.38
CA ALA A 88 -1.46 -21.46 -1.86
C ALA A 88 -1.37 -21.53 -3.40
N ASN A 89 -0.73 -22.59 -3.91
CA ASN A 89 -0.54 -22.79 -5.35
C ASN A 89 -1.78 -23.37 -6.07
N MET A 90 -2.86 -23.65 -5.33
CA MET A 90 -4.12 -24.17 -5.85
C MET A 90 -5.29 -23.34 -5.32
N PRO A 91 -6.39 -23.21 -6.08
CA PRO A 91 -7.61 -22.57 -5.60
C PRO A 91 -8.18 -23.24 -4.33
N PRO A 92 -8.77 -22.49 -3.39
CA PRO A 92 -8.85 -21.02 -3.39
C PRO A 92 -7.48 -20.38 -3.10
N PHE A 93 -7.09 -19.42 -3.95
CA PHE A 93 -5.84 -18.67 -3.75
C PHE A 93 -5.97 -17.87 -2.45
N ARG A 94 -5.15 -18.25 -1.47
CA ARG A 94 -5.15 -17.69 -0.14
C ARG A 94 -3.72 -17.48 0.31
N VAL A 95 -3.52 -16.43 1.08
CA VAL A 95 -2.23 -16.08 1.66
C VAL A 95 -2.26 -16.50 3.12
N THR A 96 -1.24 -17.22 3.57
CA THR A 96 -1.04 -17.59 4.97
C THR A 96 0.18 -16.84 5.48
N LYS A 97 -0.02 -15.91 6.41
CA LYS A 97 1.08 -15.23 7.10
C LYS A 97 1.36 -15.96 8.40
N MET A 98 2.61 -16.32 8.65
CA MET A 98 3.03 -17.18 9.74
C MET A 98 4.23 -16.62 10.48
N SER A 99 4.35 -16.94 11.77
CA SER A 99 5.52 -16.67 12.58
C SER A 99 5.62 -17.66 13.75
N ARG A 100 6.83 -17.93 14.23
CA ARG A 100 7.03 -18.62 15.52
C ARG A 100 6.78 -17.71 16.72
N ASN A 101 6.75 -16.39 16.52
CA ASN A 101 6.41 -15.45 17.57
C ASN A 101 4.88 -15.25 17.61
N THR A 102 4.19 -16.16 18.31
CA THR A 102 2.72 -16.15 18.45
C THR A 102 2.16 -14.81 18.89
N LYS A 103 2.82 -14.15 19.85
CA LYS A 103 2.36 -12.85 20.38
C LYS A 103 2.40 -11.75 19.31
N ARG A 104 3.49 -11.68 18.55
CA ARG A 104 3.65 -10.68 17.48
C ARG A 104 2.64 -10.90 16.36
N ILE A 105 2.53 -12.12 15.84
CA ILE A 105 1.63 -12.42 14.72
C ILE A 105 0.15 -12.33 15.14
N PHE A 106 -0.18 -12.65 16.39
CA PHE A 106 -1.53 -12.43 16.92
C PHE A 106 -1.88 -10.94 17.05
N ARG A 107 -0.93 -10.11 17.53
CA ARG A 107 -1.11 -8.65 17.57
C ARG A 107 -1.36 -8.08 16.18
N GLU A 108 -0.55 -8.49 15.20
CA GLU A 108 -0.73 -8.08 13.81
C GLU A 108 -2.11 -8.50 13.27
N TYR A 109 -2.50 -9.77 13.46
CA TYR A 109 -3.83 -10.26 13.08
C TYR A 109 -4.96 -9.40 13.68
N LYS A 110 -4.84 -9.01 14.94
CA LYS A 110 -5.83 -8.17 15.62
C LYS A 110 -5.90 -6.77 15.00
N ILE A 111 -4.76 -6.17 14.64
CA ILE A 111 -4.72 -4.88 13.97
C ILE A 111 -5.31 -5.00 12.56
N HIS A 112 -4.88 -5.98 11.76
CA HIS A 112 -5.41 -6.21 10.42
C HIS A 112 -6.94 -6.43 10.46
N SER A 113 -7.44 -7.28 11.37
CA SER A 113 -8.88 -7.52 11.52
C SER A 113 -9.65 -6.24 11.84
N ASN A 114 -9.09 -5.38 12.70
CA ASN A 114 -9.69 -4.09 13.04
C ASN A 114 -9.71 -3.14 11.83
N VAL A 115 -8.59 -3.05 11.10
CA VAL A 115 -8.45 -2.20 9.91
C VAL A 115 -9.40 -2.66 8.80
N ASP A 116 -9.47 -3.96 8.48
CA ASP A 116 -10.38 -4.50 7.47
C ASP A 116 -11.86 -4.15 7.80
N ALA A 117 -12.28 -4.44 9.04
CA ALA A 117 -13.64 -4.13 9.50
C ALA A 117 -13.94 -2.62 9.46
N THR A 118 -12.99 -1.79 9.89
CA THR A 118 -13.15 -0.33 9.93
C THR A 118 -13.23 0.25 8.53
N PHE A 119 -12.38 -0.17 7.60
CA PHE A 119 -12.41 0.30 6.22
C PHE A 119 -13.70 -0.14 5.52
N LYS A 120 -14.18 -1.37 5.73
CA LYS A 120 -15.47 -1.83 5.20
C LYS A 120 -16.66 -1.01 5.74
N ALA A 121 -16.64 -0.63 7.01
CA ALA A 121 -17.67 0.23 7.60
C ALA A 121 -17.58 1.66 7.07
N MET A 122 -16.37 2.22 7.04
CA MET A 122 -16.11 3.59 6.59
C MET A 122 -16.47 3.79 5.12
N SER A 123 -16.10 2.87 4.22
CA SER A 123 -16.46 2.98 2.80
C SER A 123 -17.99 3.06 2.58
N LYS A 124 -18.78 2.31 3.37
CA LYS A 124 -20.25 2.41 3.32
C LYS A 124 -20.72 3.76 3.84
N HIS A 125 -20.14 4.23 4.93
CA HIS A 125 -20.50 5.49 5.57
C HIS A 125 -20.23 6.69 4.65
N LEU A 126 -19.03 6.76 4.07
CA LEU A 126 -18.63 7.81 3.12
C LEU A 126 -19.55 7.85 1.90
N THR A 127 -19.95 6.67 1.38
CA THR A 127 -20.91 6.57 0.27
C THR A 127 -22.27 7.16 0.65
N MET A 128 -22.76 6.90 1.87
CA MET A 128 -24.05 7.42 2.34
C MET A 128 -24.05 8.95 2.53
N HIS A 129 -22.91 9.50 2.96
CA HIS A 129 -22.75 10.94 3.21
C HIS A 129 -22.22 11.72 1.99
N GLY A 130 -22.02 11.05 0.84
CA GLY A 130 -21.57 11.68 -0.39
C GLY A 130 -20.13 12.21 -0.34
N PHE A 131 -19.27 11.62 0.50
CA PHE A 131 -17.88 12.02 0.61
C PHE A 131 -17.07 11.49 -0.58
N ASP A 132 -16.53 12.37 -1.42
CA ASP A 132 -15.83 12.03 -2.67
C ASP A 132 -14.36 11.62 -2.40
N VAL A 133 -14.17 10.47 -1.74
CA VAL A 133 -12.84 9.85 -1.59
C VAL A 133 -12.91 8.34 -1.76
N ASP A 134 -12.12 7.82 -2.70
CA ASP A 134 -11.95 6.38 -2.89
C ASP A 134 -10.90 5.86 -1.89
N LEU A 135 -11.31 5.02 -0.94
CA LEU A 135 -10.40 4.36 0.00
C LEU A 135 -9.67 3.16 -0.65
N PRO A 136 -8.43 2.85 -0.23
CA PRO A 136 -7.76 1.64 -0.67
C PRO A 136 -8.50 0.38 -0.16
N PHE A 137 -8.36 -0.71 -0.91
CA PHE A 137 -8.79 -2.02 -0.46
C PHE A 137 -7.85 -2.55 0.62
N VAL A 138 -8.41 -3.18 1.65
CA VAL A 138 -7.66 -3.91 2.66
C VAL A 138 -7.89 -5.40 2.39
N PRO A 139 -6.84 -6.23 2.25
CA PRO A 139 -7.03 -7.66 2.04
C PRO A 139 -7.85 -8.25 3.17
N GLU A 140 -8.89 -9.03 2.85
CA GLU A 140 -9.67 -9.67 3.91
C GLU A 140 -8.79 -10.57 4.75
N CYS A 141 -8.89 -10.50 6.08
CA CYS A 141 -8.15 -11.40 6.97
C CYS A 141 -9.10 -12.29 7.77
N SER A 142 -8.72 -13.55 8.00
CA SER A 142 -9.54 -14.51 8.73
C SER A 142 -8.72 -15.63 9.35
N GLY A 143 -9.31 -16.33 10.32
CA GLY A 143 -8.79 -17.58 10.86
C GLY A 143 -7.39 -17.45 11.45
N PHE A 144 -7.28 -16.97 12.67
CA PHE A 144 -6.04 -17.08 13.43
C PHE A 144 -5.89 -18.48 14.02
N TYR A 145 -4.72 -19.08 13.82
CA TYR A 145 -4.36 -20.39 14.33
C TYR A 145 -3.10 -20.27 15.18
N PRO A 146 -3.18 -20.53 16.50
CA PRO A 146 -1.99 -20.62 17.35
C PRO A 146 -1.00 -21.69 16.89
N ASN A 147 -1.49 -22.71 16.21
CA ASN A 147 -0.70 -23.73 15.53
C ASN A 147 -1.30 -23.92 14.13
N ILE A 148 -0.56 -23.58 13.09
CA ILE A 148 -1.07 -23.59 11.71
C ILE A 148 -1.37 -25.00 11.20
N SER A 149 -0.83 -26.04 11.84
CA SER A 149 -1.16 -27.44 11.54
C SER A 149 -2.55 -27.86 12.03
N SER A 150 -3.23 -27.05 12.84
CA SER A 150 -4.65 -27.25 13.15
C SER A 150 -5.59 -26.52 12.17
N SER A 151 -5.03 -25.78 11.20
CA SER A 151 -5.82 -25.07 10.20
C SER A 151 -6.42 -26.02 9.14
N PRO A 152 -7.43 -25.57 8.36
CA PRO A 152 -7.96 -26.32 7.22
C PRO A 152 -6.90 -26.66 6.16
N CYS A 153 -5.75 -25.98 6.14
CA CYS A 153 -4.65 -26.23 5.24
C CYS A 153 -3.63 -27.24 5.79
N SER A 154 -3.92 -27.90 6.91
CA SER A 154 -3.02 -28.85 7.59
C SER A 154 -2.47 -29.95 6.68
N GLU A 155 -3.29 -30.53 5.81
CA GLU A 155 -2.83 -31.54 4.84
C GLU A 155 -1.79 -30.98 3.85
N THR A 156 -1.96 -29.73 3.42
CA THR A 156 -0.95 -29.04 2.58
C THR A 156 0.38 -28.92 3.32
N PHE A 157 0.33 -28.74 4.64
CA PHE A 157 1.53 -28.60 5.48
C PHE A 157 2.18 -29.93 5.89
N LYS A 158 1.41 -31.01 6.05
CA LYS A 158 1.91 -32.33 6.46
C LYS A 158 2.89 -32.96 5.49
N HIS A 159 2.74 -32.69 4.19
CA HIS A 159 3.63 -33.25 3.15
C HIS A 159 4.94 -32.47 3.00
N LEU A 160 5.17 -31.46 3.83
CA LEU A 160 6.31 -30.54 3.70
C LEU A 160 7.35 -30.82 4.78
N ASN A 161 8.41 -31.53 4.41
CA ASN A 161 9.53 -31.82 5.30
C ASN A 161 10.16 -30.53 5.82
N GLY A 162 10.27 -30.41 7.15
CA GLY A 162 10.89 -29.28 7.84
C GLY A 162 9.97 -28.06 8.05
N PHE A 163 8.74 -28.09 7.54
CA PHE A 163 7.80 -27.01 7.80
C PHE A 163 7.64 -26.76 9.32
N PRO A 164 7.70 -25.50 9.81
CA PRO A 164 7.51 -25.18 11.22
C PRO A 164 6.03 -25.36 11.58
N ALA A 165 5.63 -26.62 11.74
CA ALA A 165 4.26 -27.05 12.03
C ALA A 165 3.69 -26.42 13.30
N ASP A 166 4.55 -26.02 14.22
CA ASP A 166 4.25 -25.35 15.48
C ASP A 166 4.06 -23.82 15.35
N ALA A 167 4.31 -23.23 14.18
CA ALA A 167 4.15 -21.80 13.96
C ALA A 167 2.68 -21.38 14.08
N SER A 168 2.46 -20.16 14.55
CA SER A 168 1.16 -19.51 14.52
C SER A 168 0.98 -18.75 13.21
N GLY A 169 -0.24 -18.57 12.76
CA GLY A 169 -0.51 -17.79 11.55
C GLY A 169 -1.97 -17.46 11.35
N TYR A 170 -2.24 -16.63 10.36
CA TYR A 170 -3.59 -16.27 9.94
C TYR A 170 -3.68 -16.19 8.42
N PHE A 171 -4.90 -16.23 7.91
CA PHE A 171 -5.18 -16.16 6.48
C PHE A 171 -5.50 -14.73 6.04
N MET A 172 -5.07 -14.40 4.82
CA MET A 172 -5.36 -13.15 4.13
C MET A 172 -5.81 -13.43 2.69
N GLU A 173 -6.57 -12.49 2.14
CA GLU A 173 -6.91 -12.43 0.73
C GLU A 173 -5.63 -12.37 -0.13
N TYR A 174 -5.65 -13.09 -1.26
CA TYR A 174 -4.59 -13.03 -2.23
C TYR A 174 -4.79 -11.86 -3.20
N ILE A 175 -3.97 -10.83 -3.05
CA ILE A 175 -3.84 -9.78 -4.06
C ILE A 175 -3.15 -10.37 -5.27
N ARG A 176 -3.83 -10.37 -6.42
CA ARG A 176 -3.23 -10.90 -7.64
C ARG A 176 -2.17 -9.92 -8.15
N PRO A 177 -1.02 -10.40 -8.63
CA PRO A 177 -0.02 -9.55 -9.28
C PRO A 177 -0.62 -8.85 -10.50
N LEU A 178 0.00 -7.80 -11.01
CA LEU A 178 -0.29 -7.31 -12.36
C LEU A 178 -0.08 -8.42 -13.40
N ASN A 179 -0.81 -8.33 -14.52
CA ASN A 179 -0.72 -9.35 -15.56
C ASN A 179 0.63 -9.31 -16.28
N GLU A 180 0.99 -10.41 -16.93
CA GLU A 180 2.28 -10.56 -17.60
C GLU A 180 2.51 -9.50 -18.71
N HIS A 181 1.44 -9.06 -19.39
CA HIS A 181 1.53 -8.03 -20.43
C HIS A 181 1.93 -6.67 -19.84
N HIS A 182 1.30 -6.25 -18.74
CA HIS A 182 1.63 -5.03 -18.01
C HIS A 182 3.07 -5.09 -17.50
N THR A 183 3.49 -6.20 -16.90
CA THR A 183 4.85 -6.28 -16.37
C THR A 183 5.91 -6.27 -17.48
N LYS A 184 5.66 -6.98 -18.60
CA LYS A 184 6.52 -6.91 -19.79
C LYS A 184 6.63 -5.49 -20.35
N TYR A 185 5.52 -4.75 -20.41
CA TYR A 185 5.50 -3.35 -20.84
C TYR A 185 6.35 -2.48 -19.91
N LEU A 186 6.13 -2.56 -18.60
CA LEU A 186 6.87 -1.77 -17.62
C LEU A 186 8.38 -2.07 -17.66
N ILE A 187 8.76 -3.34 -17.79
CA ILE A 187 10.17 -3.75 -17.97
C ILE A 187 10.77 -3.07 -19.20
N LYS A 188 10.10 -3.16 -20.36
CA LYS A 188 10.61 -2.59 -21.61
C LYS A 188 10.70 -1.06 -21.57
N ARG A 189 9.79 -0.40 -20.84
CA ARG A 189 9.71 1.05 -20.76
C ARG A 189 10.71 1.65 -19.78
N TYR A 190 10.92 1.02 -18.63
CA TYR A 190 11.67 1.62 -17.52
C TYR A 190 13.04 1.00 -17.27
N LEU A 191 13.33 -0.19 -17.80
CA LEU A 191 14.65 -0.82 -17.67
C LEU A 191 15.50 -0.65 -18.92
N THR A 192 16.82 -0.58 -18.70
CA THR A 192 17.82 -0.61 -19.77
C THR A 192 17.79 -1.94 -20.53
N HIS A 193 18.17 -1.92 -21.81
CA HIS A 193 18.26 -3.14 -22.63
C HIS A 193 19.10 -4.26 -21.99
N SER A 194 20.19 -3.90 -21.30
CA SER A 194 21.03 -4.87 -20.57
C SER A 194 20.30 -5.52 -19.39
N ALA A 195 19.40 -4.79 -18.72
CA ALA A 195 18.64 -5.29 -17.57
C ALA A 195 17.38 -6.06 -17.99
N GLN A 196 16.78 -5.72 -19.14
CA GLN A 196 15.53 -6.31 -19.62
C GLN A 196 15.59 -7.83 -19.75
N GLY A 197 16.68 -8.39 -20.28
CA GLY A 197 16.82 -9.85 -20.45
C GLY A 197 16.71 -10.59 -19.12
N GLN A 198 17.46 -10.13 -18.12
CA GLN A 198 17.41 -10.70 -16.77
C GLN A 198 16.05 -10.46 -16.12
N ALA A 199 15.52 -9.24 -16.16
CA ALA A 199 14.22 -8.91 -15.58
C ALA A 199 13.07 -9.73 -16.18
N LEU A 200 13.07 -9.97 -17.50
CA LEU A 200 12.05 -10.82 -18.15
C LEU A 200 12.17 -12.29 -17.74
N SER A 201 13.40 -12.78 -17.50
CA SER A 201 13.62 -14.13 -17.03
C SER A 201 13.18 -14.33 -15.57
N THR A 202 13.40 -13.33 -14.71
CA THR A 202 13.01 -13.35 -13.30
C THR A 202 11.53 -13.00 -13.09
N CYS A 203 10.95 -12.17 -13.96
CA CYS A 203 9.54 -11.78 -13.93
C CYS A 203 8.57 -12.92 -14.32
N GLN A 204 9.08 -14.08 -14.76
CA GLN A 204 8.28 -15.32 -14.75
C GLN A 204 7.83 -15.69 -13.32
N SER A 205 8.44 -15.12 -12.28
CA SER A 205 7.89 -15.10 -10.93
C SER A 205 6.61 -14.26 -10.89
N LYS A 206 5.48 -14.94 -10.68
CA LYS A 206 4.10 -14.46 -10.84
C LYS A 206 3.66 -13.46 -9.75
N HIS A 207 4.49 -12.49 -9.34
CA HIS A 207 4.28 -11.76 -8.07
C HIS A 207 4.58 -10.26 -8.15
N PHE A 208 4.38 -9.62 -9.32
CA PHE A 208 4.55 -8.17 -9.45
C PHE A 208 3.41 -7.38 -8.80
N LEU A 209 3.66 -6.82 -7.63
CA LEU A 209 2.87 -5.76 -7.01
C LEU A 209 3.67 -4.46 -7.06
N ALA A 210 3.08 -3.38 -7.57
CA ALA A 210 3.80 -2.13 -7.70
C ALA A 210 3.61 -1.28 -6.44
N LYS A 211 4.69 -1.01 -5.70
CA LYS A 211 4.65 -0.19 -4.48
C LYS A 211 4.50 1.30 -4.81
N VAL A 212 3.41 1.94 -4.41
CA VAL A 212 3.09 3.31 -4.81
C VAL A 212 3.89 4.31 -3.97
N TYR A 213 4.90 4.93 -4.56
CA TYR A 213 5.77 5.89 -3.88
C TYR A 213 5.45 7.31 -4.36
N LEU A 214 4.66 8.07 -3.59
CA LEU A 214 4.36 9.48 -3.89
C LEU A 214 5.35 10.46 -3.24
N GLY A 215 6.19 9.97 -2.33
CA GLY A 215 7.19 10.76 -1.62
C GLY A 215 8.56 10.80 -2.29
N ASP A 216 8.77 10.08 -3.39
CA ASP A 216 10.05 10.04 -4.08
C ASP A 216 9.91 9.89 -5.61
N THR A 217 10.95 10.32 -6.31
CA THR A 217 11.14 10.05 -7.74
C THR A 217 12.17 8.94 -7.94
N LYS A 218 12.17 8.29 -9.10
CA LYS A 218 13.07 7.17 -9.34
C LYS A 218 14.55 7.54 -9.11
N PRO A 219 15.34 6.68 -8.45
CA PRO A 219 16.78 6.89 -8.35
C PRO A 219 17.44 6.69 -9.71
N LEU A 220 18.64 7.27 -9.90
CA LEU A 220 19.39 7.15 -11.15
C LEU A 220 19.74 5.70 -11.49
N SER A 221 19.94 4.84 -10.48
CA SER A 221 20.24 3.42 -10.65
C SER A 221 19.02 2.55 -11.00
N ASP A 222 17.80 3.08 -10.89
CA ASP A 222 16.57 2.30 -11.08
C ASP A 222 16.51 1.54 -12.42
N PRO A 223 16.94 2.12 -13.57
CA PRO A 223 16.91 1.43 -14.86
C PRO A 223 17.78 0.15 -14.97
N TRP A 224 18.69 -0.07 -14.02
CA TRP A 224 19.51 -1.30 -13.93
C TRP A 224 19.01 -2.29 -12.88
N ASN A 225 18.03 -1.89 -12.06
CA ASN A 225 17.48 -2.78 -11.05
C ASN A 225 16.64 -3.87 -11.74
N THR A 226 17.11 -5.11 -11.72
CA THR A 226 16.43 -6.27 -12.32
C THR A 226 15.44 -6.93 -11.36
N ASP A 227 15.40 -6.48 -10.10
CA ASP A 227 14.39 -6.93 -9.15
C ASP A 227 13.05 -6.29 -9.50
N MET A 228 12.14 -7.16 -9.88
CA MET A 228 10.76 -6.80 -10.16
C MET A 228 9.88 -7.03 -8.93
N HIS A 229 10.32 -7.84 -7.97
CA HIS A 229 9.50 -8.13 -6.80
C HIS A 229 9.26 -6.85 -5.99
N ASP A 230 7.99 -6.52 -5.70
CA ASP A 230 7.61 -5.34 -4.93
C ASP A 230 8.25 -4.02 -5.46
N ARG A 231 8.53 -3.93 -6.76
CA ARG A 231 9.24 -2.77 -7.31
C ARG A 231 8.46 -1.48 -7.03
N PRO A 232 9.14 -0.40 -6.61
CA PRO A 232 8.50 0.90 -6.49
C PRO A 232 7.98 1.45 -7.83
N ALA A 233 6.72 1.88 -7.83
CA ALA A 233 6.17 2.83 -8.78
C ALA A 233 6.38 4.24 -8.21
N TYR A 234 7.51 4.84 -8.56
CA TYR A 234 7.87 6.20 -8.20
C TYR A 234 6.91 7.23 -8.81
N LEU A 235 6.87 8.42 -8.22
CA LEU A 235 5.96 9.48 -8.63
C LEU A 235 6.08 9.85 -10.12
N ASP A 236 7.31 9.93 -10.65
CA ASP A 236 7.56 10.25 -12.05
C ASP A 236 7.12 9.13 -13.00
N HIS A 237 7.23 7.86 -12.59
CA HIS A 237 6.64 6.74 -13.32
C HIS A 237 5.12 6.80 -13.33
N LEU A 238 4.48 7.05 -12.18
CA LEU A 238 3.02 7.14 -12.05
C LEU A 238 2.46 8.27 -12.93
N LEU A 239 3.10 9.44 -12.93
CA LEU A 239 2.76 10.55 -13.80
C LEU A 239 2.94 10.20 -15.29
N ALA A 240 4.03 9.53 -15.65
CA ALA A 240 4.29 9.11 -17.03
C ALA A 240 3.30 8.05 -17.55
N GLU A 241 2.77 7.21 -16.67
CA GLU A 241 1.66 6.27 -16.94
C GLU A 241 0.28 6.91 -16.82
N ARG A 242 0.20 8.23 -16.60
CA ARG A 242 -1.05 8.99 -16.47
C ARG A 242 -1.96 8.47 -15.35
N VAL A 243 -1.35 7.96 -14.27
CA VAL A 243 -2.07 7.64 -13.04
C VAL A 243 -2.49 8.95 -12.38
N GLU A 244 -3.74 9.01 -11.92
CA GLU A 244 -4.27 10.20 -11.24
C GLU A 244 -3.73 10.30 -9.80
N VAL A 245 -2.48 10.76 -9.67
CA VAL A 245 -1.75 10.80 -8.40
C VAL A 245 -2.42 11.67 -7.33
N SER A 246 -3.22 12.66 -7.72
CA SER A 246 -4.01 13.48 -6.79
C SER A 246 -5.06 12.65 -6.04
N TYR A 247 -5.74 11.72 -6.71
CA TYR A 247 -6.68 10.80 -6.07
C TYR A 247 -5.95 9.84 -5.13
N LEU A 248 -4.79 9.32 -5.54
CA LEU A 248 -3.98 8.46 -4.66
C LEU A 248 -3.50 9.21 -3.41
N ALA A 249 -3.08 10.47 -3.55
CA ALA A 249 -2.69 11.30 -2.42
C ALA A 249 -3.85 11.57 -1.45
N ALA A 250 -5.03 11.93 -1.98
CA ALA A 250 -6.23 12.11 -1.17
C ALA A 250 -6.62 10.80 -0.44
N SER A 251 -6.60 9.67 -1.17
CA SER A 251 -6.87 8.34 -0.63
C SER A 251 -5.89 7.96 0.50
N MET A 252 -4.60 8.25 0.35
CA MET A 252 -3.59 8.06 1.39
C MET A 252 -3.82 8.97 2.60
N GLY A 253 -4.23 10.23 2.39
CA GLY A 253 -4.56 11.17 3.46
C GLY A 253 -5.73 10.69 4.31
N ALA A 254 -6.84 10.35 3.66
CA ALA A 254 -8.02 9.77 4.31
C ALA A 254 -7.68 8.44 5.03
N THR A 255 -6.88 7.58 4.40
CA THR A 255 -6.40 6.32 5.00
C THR A 255 -5.66 6.58 6.31
N LEU A 256 -4.73 7.52 6.32
CA LEU A 256 -3.95 7.83 7.53
C LEU A 256 -4.84 8.36 8.65
N ALA A 257 -5.84 9.19 8.33
CA ALA A 257 -6.82 9.67 9.30
C ALA A 257 -7.66 8.52 9.90
N ILE A 258 -8.12 7.58 9.06
CA ILE A 258 -8.88 6.40 9.53
C ILE A 258 -8.01 5.50 10.41
N LEU A 259 -6.73 5.30 10.05
CA LEU A 259 -5.79 4.52 10.87
C LEU A 259 -5.56 5.18 12.24
N HIS A 260 -5.33 6.49 12.27
CA HIS A 260 -5.10 7.23 13.52
C HIS A 260 -6.35 7.29 14.40
N TRP A 261 -7.48 7.70 13.83
CA TRP A 261 -8.61 8.16 14.64
C TRP A 261 -9.71 7.11 14.81
N SER A 262 -9.96 6.30 13.79
CA SER A 262 -10.92 5.18 13.87
C SER A 262 -10.26 3.89 14.36
N CYS A 263 -9.08 3.53 13.83
CA CYS A 263 -8.40 2.29 14.21
C CYS A 263 -7.53 2.45 15.47
N GLY A 264 -7.11 3.68 15.80
CA GLY A 264 -6.26 3.96 16.96
C GLY A 264 -4.84 3.44 16.85
N VAL A 265 -4.29 3.35 15.63
CA VAL A 265 -2.92 2.88 15.36
C VAL A 265 -2.08 3.93 14.64
N ASP A 266 -0.77 3.88 14.81
CA ASP A 266 0.19 4.87 14.30
C ASP A 266 0.56 4.74 12.82
N ALA A 267 -0.02 3.77 12.10
CA ALA A 267 0.26 3.49 10.69
C ALA A 267 1.75 3.19 10.36
N ARG A 268 2.56 2.79 11.35
CA ARG A 268 3.95 2.41 11.12
C ARG A 268 4.05 1.15 10.27
N GLY A 269 4.91 1.20 9.25
CA GLY A 269 5.19 0.10 8.34
C GLY A 269 4.13 -0.17 7.28
N VAL A 270 3.00 0.56 7.26
CA VAL A 270 1.97 0.33 6.24
C VAL A 270 2.50 0.62 4.85
N GLU A 271 2.16 -0.25 3.91
CA GLU A 271 2.53 -0.14 2.50
C GLU A 271 1.29 0.06 1.63
N PHE A 272 1.50 0.73 0.49
CA PHE A 272 0.48 0.91 -0.53
C PHE A 272 0.93 0.26 -1.84
N VAL A 273 0.08 -0.59 -2.42
CA VAL A 273 0.42 -1.32 -3.65
C VAL A 273 -0.69 -1.27 -4.70
N LEU A 274 -0.31 -1.33 -5.96
CA LEU A 274 -1.20 -1.64 -7.07
C LEU A 274 -1.15 -3.14 -7.37
N GLY A 275 -2.32 -3.77 -7.34
CA GLY A 275 -2.50 -5.19 -7.58
C GLY A 275 -3.90 -5.46 -8.12
N ARG A 276 -4.15 -6.66 -8.63
CA ARG A 276 -5.43 -7.03 -9.21
C ARG A 276 -6.37 -7.71 -8.22
N ASP A 277 -7.65 -7.42 -8.34
CA ASP A 277 -8.71 -8.14 -7.65
C ASP A 277 -9.06 -9.47 -8.32
N THR A 278 -10.10 -10.14 -7.80
CA THR A 278 -10.58 -11.43 -8.34
C THR A 278 -11.21 -11.33 -9.73
N ARG A 279 -11.60 -10.14 -10.17
CA ARG A 279 -12.14 -9.84 -11.51
C ARG A 279 -11.04 -9.44 -12.49
N GLY A 280 -9.83 -9.19 -12.00
CA GLY A 280 -8.67 -8.81 -12.79
C GLY A 280 -8.48 -7.31 -12.95
N HIS A 281 -9.27 -6.49 -12.24
CA HIS A 281 -9.14 -5.04 -12.27
C HIS A 281 -7.98 -4.61 -11.38
N VAL A 282 -7.20 -3.62 -11.81
CA VAL A 282 -6.13 -3.04 -10.99
C VAL A 282 -6.78 -2.18 -9.91
N GLN A 283 -6.50 -2.51 -8.66
CA GLN A 283 -6.97 -1.82 -7.47
C GLN A 283 -5.79 -1.29 -6.65
N PHE A 284 -6.09 -0.30 -5.82
CA PHE A 284 -5.17 0.28 -4.85
C PHE A 284 -5.37 -0.38 -3.49
N TRP A 285 -4.31 -0.97 -2.93
CA TRP A 285 -4.38 -1.77 -1.71
C TRP A 285 -3.53 -1.18 -0.59
N LEU A 286 -4.06 -1.23 0.63
CA LEU A 286 -3.36 -0.96 1.89
C LEU A 286 -2.97 -2.30 2.53
N ILE A 287 -1.69 -2.46 2.82
CA ILE A 287 -1.15 -3.72 3.34
C ILE A 287 -0.11 -3.48 4.43
N ASP A 288 0.32 -4.59 5.02
CA ASP A 288 1.38 -4.70 6.03
C ASP A 288 1.14 -3.89 7.32
N PHE A 289 0.60 -4.57 8.33
CA PHE A 289 0.28 -3.97 9.62
C PHE A 289 1.22 -4.47 10.75
N ALA A 290 2.34 -5.10 10.39
CA ALA A 290 3.19 -5.82 11.34
C ALA A 290 3.86 -4.92 12.38
N ASP A 291 4.19 -3.70 12.00
CA ASP A 291 4.90 -2.73 12.85
C ASP A 291 3.97 -1.66 13.43
N CYS A 292 2.67 -1.68 13.09
CA CYS A 292 1.67 -0.77 13.62
C CYS A 292 1.52 -0.91 15.15
N ALA A 293 1.38 0.21 15.85
CA ALA A 293 1.17 0.27 17.28
C ALA A 293 0.02 1.17 17.67
N THR A 294 -0.67 0.81 18.75
CA THR A 294 -1.63 1.71 19.39
C THR A 294 -0.90 2.88 20.02
N PHE A 295 -1.55 4.04 20.08
CA PHE A 295 -0.99 5.24 20.68
C PHE A 295 -2.03 5.91 21.60
N PRO A 296 -1.61 6.59 22.68
CA PRO A 296 -2.51 7.41 23.46
C PRO A 296 -2.85 8.68 22.67
N LYS A 297 -4.11 9.13 22.71
CA LYS A 297 -4.55 10.36 22.01
C LYS A 297 -4.14 11.61 22.79
N THR A 298 -2.84 11.87 22.85
CA THR A 298 -2.24 13.03 23.54
C THR A 298 -1.38 13.84 22.57
N PRO A 299 -1.17 15.15 22.83
CA PRO A 299 -0.27 15.96 22.02
C PRO A 299 1.14 15.35 21.89
N GLU A 300 1.70 14.83 22.98
CA GLU A 300 3.04 14.22 23.00
C GLU A 300 3.14 13.03 22.02
N ALA A 301 2.20 12.09 22.07
CA ALA A 301 2.21 10.93 21.18
C ALA A 301 1.95 11.30 19.73
N VAL A 302 1.19 12.37 19.48
CA VAL A 302 0.97 12.90 18.15
C VAL A 302 2.26 13.46 17.55
N VAL A 303 3.01 14.29 18.29
CA VAL A 303 4.23 14.93 17.76
C VAL A 303 5.44 14.00 17.72
N THR A 304 5.43 12.92 18.50
CA THR A 304 6.49 11.91 18.52
C THR A 304 6.07 10.68 17.70
N GLN A 305 5.27 9.79 18.27
CA GLN A 305 4.98 8.46 17.71
C GLN A 305 4.36 8.50 16.32
N LEU A 306 3.34 9.34 16.08
CA LEU A 306 2.66 9.39 14.78
C LEU A 306 3.55 10.00 13.70
N VAL A 307 4.24 11.10 14.03
CA VAL A 307 5.17 11.76 13.11
C VAL A 307 6.33 10.81 12.77
N ASP A 308 6.94 10.18 13.77
CA ASP A 308 8.03 9.23 13.57
C ASP A 308 7.60 8.06 12.69
N ALA A 309 6.38 7.54 12.87
CA ALA A 309 5.85 6.46 12.04
C ALA A 309 5.80 6.86 10.55
N VAL A 310 5.32 8.07 10.23
CA VAL A 310 5.29 8.56 8.85
C VAL A 310 6.69 8.90 8.31
N MET A 311 7.62 9.32 9.16
CA MET A 311 8.99 9.67 8.77
C MET A 311 9.89 8.45 8.54
N GLU A 312 9.64 7.36 9.26
CA GLU A 312 10.38 6.10 9.15
C GLU A 312 9.84 5.18 8.06
N ASN A 313 8.58 5.33 7.65
CA ASN A 313 8.04 4.59 6.52
C ASN A 313 8.86 4.86 5.25
N GLU A 314 8.89 3.86 4.37
CA GLU A 314 9.29 4.03 2.97
C GLU A 314 8.47 5.18 2.33
N PRO A 315 8.92 5.79 1.22
CA PRO A 315 8.35 7.03 0.70
C PRO A 315 7.01 6.87 -0.02
N PHE A 316 6.09 6.10 0.57
CA PHE A 316 4.69 6.00 0.18
C PHE A 316 4.00 7.36 0.27
N TRP A 317 4.11 8.02 1.43
CA TRP A 317 3.44 9.28 1.73
C TRP A 317 4.01 10.44 0.89
N PRO A 318 3.17 11.28 0.25
CA PRO A 318 3.60 12.49 -0.42
C PRO A 318 4.52 13.33 0.47
N ARG A 319 5.52 14.00 -0.10
CA ARG A 319 6.38 14.94 0.64
C ARG A 319 5.99 16.37 0.33
N PHE A 320 5.92 17.20 1.38
CA PHE A 320 5.90 18.64 1.18
C PHE A 320 7.29 19.08 0.69
N ILE A 321 7.38 19.46 -0.58
CA ILE A 321 8.61 19.99 -1.18
C ILE A 321 8.25 21.33 -1.82
N ASN A 322 9.19 22.28 -1.80
CA ASN A 322 9.00 23.60 -2.42
C ASN A 322 9.08 23.57 -3.97
N ILE A 323 8.39 22.60 -4.58
CA ILE A 323 8.16 22.45 -6.01
C ILE A 323 6.66 22.46 -6.21
N GLN A 324 6.14 23.35 -7.06
CA GLN A 324 4.71 23.62 -7.18
C GLN A 324 3.85 22.36 -7.41
N ALA A 325 4.29 21.44 -8.27
CA ALA A 325 3.56 20.19 -8.54
C ALA A 325 3.45 19.30 -7.28
N LEU A 326 4.53 19.19 -6.51
CA LEU A 326 4.58 18.41 -5.27
C LEU A 326 3.79 19.08 -4.15
N ARG A 327 3.75 20.42 -4.10
CA ARG A 327 2.87 21.16 -3.17
C ARG A 327 1.39 20.87 -3.41
N LYS A 328 0.96 20.78 -4.68
CA LYS A 328 -0.42 20.41 -5.01
C LYS A 328 -0.74 18.98 -4.56
N LEU A 329 0.20 18.05 -4.77
CA LEU A 329 0.03 16.66 -4.34
C LEU A 329 -0.05 16.55 -2.82
N TRP A 330 0.81 17.27 -2.10
CA TRP A 330 0.76 17.38 -0.64
C TRP A 330 -0.56 17.98 -0.17
N ALA A 331 -1.04 19.05 -0.80
CA ALA A 331 -2.34 19.65 -0.45
C ALA A 331 -3.47 18.63 -0.56
N CYS A 332 -3.53 17.82 -1.62
CA CYS A 332 -4.55 16.76 -1.76
C CYS A 332 -4.49 15.76 -0.59
N PHE A 333 -3.29 15.34 -0.18
CA PHE A 333 -3.10 14.44 0.96
C PHE A 333 -3.50 15.11 2.29
N ARG A 334 -3.04 16.34 2.50
CA ARG A 334 -3.27 17.12 3.72
C ARG A 334 -4.76 17.40 3.92
N ASP A 335 -5.40 17.94 2.89
CA ASP A 335 -6.78 18.37 2.95
C ASP A 335 -7.68 17.13 3.18
N ALA A 336 -7.44 16.03 2.47
CA ALA A 336 -8.15 14.77 2.71
C ALA A 336 -7.91 14.18 4.11
N TYR A 337 -6.70 14.27 4.66
CA TYR A 337 -6.43 13.84 6.04
C TYR A 337 -7.23 14.67 7.06
N LEU A 338 -7.23 15.99 6.93
CA LEU A 338 -7.93 16.89 7.85
C LEU A 338 -9.44 16.76 7.72
N GLU A 339 -9.98 16.77 6.49
CA GLU A 339 -11.42 16.59 6.24
C GLU A 339 -11.92 15.23 6.75
N MET A 340 -11.16 14.15 6.52
CA MET A 340 -11.51 12.83 7.06
C MET A 340 -11.41 12.79 8.59
N SER A 341 -10.42 13.48 9.19
CA SER A 341 -10.29 13.56 10.64
C SER A 341 -11.47 14.32 11.26
N ASP A 342 -11.86 15.45 10.68
CA ASP A 342 -13.02 16.24 11.09
C ASP A 342 -14.31 15.43 10.94
N PHE A 343 -14.46 14.69 9.83
CA PHE A 343 -15.58 13.78 9.61
C PHE A 343 -15.66 12.71 10.71
N ILE A 344 -14.55 12.00 10.98
CA ILE A 344 -14.49 10.99 12.04
C ILE A 344 -14.81 11.60 13.41
N MET A 345 -14.29 12.79 13.70
CA MET A 345 -14.46 13.44 15.01
C MET A 345 -15.82 14.13 15.19
N THR A 346 -16.57 14.38 14.12
CA THR A 346 -17.89 15.04 14.14
C THR A 346 -19.04 14.03 14.06
N ASP A 347 -18.89 12.98 13.24
CA ASP A 347 -20.00 12.10 12.84
C ASP A 347 -20.14 10.86 13.74
N ALA A 348 -19.06 10.37 14.35
CA ALA A 348 -19.13 9.19 15.20
C ALA A 348 -17.94 9.03 16.17
N MET A 349 -18.27 8.77 17.45
CA MET A 349 -17.44 8.01 18.43
C MET A 349 -16.56 8.75 19.45
N ILE A 350 -16.64 10.08 19.60
CA ILE A 350 -15.98 10.78 20.73
C ILE A 350 -16.97 11.73 21.39
N ASP A 351 -17.15 11.57 22.70
CA ASP A 351 -18.03 12.38 23.54
C ASP A 351 -17.73 13.89 23.38
N TYR A 352 -18.77 14.70 23.39
CA TYR A 352 -18.86 15.95 22.61
C TYR A 352 -17.99 17.12 23.12
N ASP A 353 -17.16 16.95 24.14
CA ASP A 353 -16.57 18.06 24.90
C ASP A 353 -15.03 18.05 25.00
N ASN A 354 -14.34 17.48 24.01
CA ASN A 354 -12.87 17.45 24.01
C ASN A 354 -12.28 18.19 22.80
N ASP A 355 -12.38 19.52 22.81
CA ASP A 355 -11.73 20.40 21.84
C ASP A 355 -10.22 20.15 21.76
N SER A 356 -9.59 19.73 22.86
CA SER A 356 -8.17 19.35 22.86
C SER A 356 -7.89 18.13 22.00
N LEU A 357 -8.84 17.20 21.88
CA LEU A 357 -8.73 16.03 21.02
C LEU A 357 -9.00 16.38 19.55
N ARG A 358 -9.96 17.27 19.28
CA ARG A 358 -10.24 17.80 17.92
C ARG A 358 -9.07 18.60 17.34
N ALA A 359 -8.20 19.16 18.19
CA ALA A 359 -6.98 19.84 17.74
C ALA A 359 -5.83 18.88 17.33
N LEU A 360 -5.88 17.60 17.70
CA LEU A 360 -4.78 16.66 17.46
C LEU A 360 -4.48 16.39 15.97
N PRO A 361 -5.45 16.24 15.05
CA PRO A 361 -5.17 16.09 13.62
C PRO A 361 -4.42 17.29 13.04
N TYR A 362 -4.80 18.50 13.45
CA TYR A 362 -4.15 19.75 13.05
C TYR A 362 -2.73 19.83 13.60
N LEU A 363 -2.52 19.48 14.88
CA LEU A 363 -1.20 19.42 15.50
C LEU A 363 -0.29 18.41 14.77
N PHE A 364 -0.81 17.22 14.48
CA PHE A 364 -0.09 16.19 13.71
C PHE A 364 0.39 16.74 12.37
N MET A 365 -0.54 17.32 11.60
CA MET A 365 -0.24 17.78 10.26
C MET A 365 0.73 18.96 10.27
N MET A 366 0.58 19.89 11.22
CA MET A 366 1.50 21.01 11.42
C MET A 366 2.93 20.54 11.72
N GLU A 367 3.12 19.59 12.64
CA GLU A 367 4.46 19.08 12.94
C GLU A 367 5.05 18.27 11.78
N LEU A 368 4.22 17.51 11.06
CA LEU A 368 4.65 16.78 9.87
C LEU A 368 5.09 17.75 8.75
N GLU A 369 4.37 18.84 8.53
CA GLU A 369 4.73 19.91 7.58
C GLU A 369 6.02 20.64 8.01
N LYS A 370 6.21 20.87 9.30
CA LYS A 370 7.45 21.47 9.83
C LYS A 370 8.65 20.58 9.55
N ILE A 371 8.54 19.28 9.78
CA ILE A 371 9.64 18.33 9.60
C ILE A 371 9.89 18.01 8.11
N ARG A 372 8.83 17.86 7.31
CA ARG A 372 8.98 17.58 5.87
C ARG A 372 9.22 18.85 5.03
N GLY A 373 8.78 20.02 5.50
CA GLY A 373 8.80 21.27 4.76
C GLY A 373 9.84 22.30 5.15
N SER A 374 10.50 22.14 6.30
CA SER A 374 11.86 22.64 6.42
C SER A 374 12.76 21.70 5.62
N GLY A 375 13.03 22.10 4.39
CA GLY A 375 14.19 21.55 3.72
C GLY A 375 15.38 21.69 4.66
N GLN A 376 15.99 20.57 5.05
CA GLN A 376 17.45 20.54 5.19
C GLN A 376 18.04 20.76 3.78
N LEU A 377 17.81 21.97 3.27
CA LEU A 377 18.54 22.68 2.27
C LEU A 377 19.15 23.82 3.08
N LEU A 378 20.37 23.56 3.55
CA LEU A 378 21.33 24.38 4.30
C LEU A 378 21.82 23.69 5.60
N ALA A 379 22.65 22.67 5.42
CA ALA A 379 23.94 22.51 6.11
C ALA A 379 24.86 21.61 5.27
#